data_AF-A0A1V3BYQ7-F1
#
_entry.id   AF-A0A1V3BYQ7-F1
#
_cell.length_a   1.000
_cell.length_b   1.000
_cell.length_c   1.000
_cell.angle_alpha   90.00
_cell.angle_beta   90.00
_cell.angle_gamma   90.00
#
_symmetry.space_group_name_H-M   'P 1'
#
loop_
_entity.id
_entity.type
_entity.pdbx_description
1 polymer ?
#
loop_
_entity_poly.entity_id
_entity_poly.type
_entity_poly.pdbx_seq_one_letter_code
_entity_poly.pdbx_strand_id
1 'polypeptide(L)' 'MSATTVREQALLDDQTPYVRTGRRDTARARWRLRAVRADIAEFGSAEDPDLARAHEELYLLETAEAARP' A
#
# COMPACT_ATOMS: atom_id res chain seq x y z
N MET A 1 27.17 7.55 -23.35
CA MET A 1 25.94 8.35 -23.18
C MET A 1 24.81 7.54 -23.79
N SER A 2 24.02 6.86 -22.95
CA SER A 2 22.93 6.01 -23.44
C SER A 2 21.76 6.89 -23.86
N ALA A 3 21.46 6.89 -25.15
CA ALA A 3 20.30 7.58 -25.70
C ALA A 3 19.06 6.76 -25.36
N THR A 4 18.38 7.11 -24.26
CA THR A 4 17.05 6.61 -23.95
C THR A 4 16.15 6.97 -25.13
N THR A 5 15.67 5.97 -25.85
CA THR A 5 14.87 6.20 -27.05
C THR A 5 13.52 6.77 -26.62
N VAL A 6 12.93 7.66 -27.41
CA VAL A 6 11.59 8.26 -27.15
C VAL A 6 10.53 7.18 -26.85
N ARG A 7 10.73 5.96 -27.37
CA ARG A 7 9.91 4.78 -27.10
C ARG A 7 10.03 4.24 -25.67
N GLU A 8 11.22 4.27 -25.07
CA GLU A 8 11.44 3.90 -23.66
C GLU A 8 10.85 4.96 -22.71
N GLN A 9 10.97 6.23 -23.07
CA GLN A 9 10.37 7.33 -22.29
C GLN A 9 8.84 7.26 -22.29
N ALA A 10 8.24 6.96 -23.45
CA ALA A 10 6.79 6.76 -23.57
C ALA A 10 6.30 5.53 -22.78
N LEU A 11 7.07 4.43 -22.74
CA LEU A 11 6.72 3.25 -21.95
C LEU A 11 6.79 3.53 -20.43
N LEU A 12 7.76 4.34 -20.00
CA LEU A 12 7.87 4.83 -18.62
C LEU A 12 6.69 5.73 -18.25
N ASP A 13 6.32 6.66 -19.14
CA ASP A 13 5.17 7.55 -18.95
C ASP A 13 3.82 6.79 -18.94
N ASP A 14 3.70 5.72 -19.72
CA ASP A 14 2.50 4.88 -19.78
C ASP A 14 2.35 3.98 -18.53
N GLN A 15 3.46 3.63 -17.86
CA GLN A 15 3.44 2.92 -16.58
C GLN A 15 3.20 3.83 -15.36
N THR A 16 3.48 5.13 -15.46
CA THR A 16 3.31 6.08 -14.33
C THR A 16 1.88 6.17 -13.77
N PRO A 17 0.80 6.19 -14.58
CA PRO A 17 -0.58 6.20 -14.08
C PRO A 17 -0.90 4.95 -13.26
N TYR A 18 -0.44 3.78 -13.70
CA TYR A 18 -0.66 2.50 -13.02
C TYR A 18 0.10 2.45 -11.69
N VAL A 19 1.37 2.87 -11.70
CA VAL A 19 2.21 2.94 -10.48
C VAL A 19 1.65 3.97 -9.49
N ARG A 20 1.17 5.13 -9.96
CA ARG A 20 0.55 6.16 -9.11
C ARG A 20 -0.77 5.68 -8.49
N THR A 21 -1.56 4.93 -9.25
CA THR A 21 -2.80 4.31 -8.76
C THR A 21 -2.49 3.27 -7.69
N GLY A 22 -1.55 2.36 -7.95
CA GLY A 22 -1.12 1.37 -6.97
C GLY A 22 -0.53 1.97 -5.69
N ARG A 23 0.25 3.06 -5.77
CA ARG A 23 0.73 3.81 -4.58
C ARG A 23 -0.42 4.43 -3.79
N ARG A 24 -1.39 5.04 -4.47
CA ARG A 24 -2.58 5.63 -3.82
C ARG A 24 -3.43 4.57 -3.14
N ASP A 25 -3.62 3.42 -3.78
CA ASP A 25 -4.39 2.31 -3.23
C ASP A 25 -3.69 1.69 -2.03
N THR A 26 -2.36 1.53 -2.09
CA THR A 26 -1.54 1.08 -0.95
C THR A 26 -1.69 2.04 0.24
N ALA A 27 -1.55 3.35 0.02
CA ALA A 27 -1.69 4.35 1.07
C ALA A 27 -3.10 4.38 1.67
N ARG A 28 -4.14 4.23 0.83
CA ARG A 28 -5.53 4.16 1.28
C ARG A 28 -5.80 2.89 2.10
N ALA A 29 -5.27 1.74 1.69
CA ALA A 29 -5.39 0.49 2.44
C ALA A 29 -4.71 0.62 3.82
N ARG A 30 -3.49 1.17 3.87
CA ARG A 30 -2.79 1.45 5.13
C ARG A 30 -3.61 2.31 6.08
N TRP A 31 -4.17 3.41 5.58
CA TRP A 31 -4.98 4.31 6.39
C TRP A 31 -6.21 3.61 6.96
N ARG A 32 -6.92 2.82 6.14
CA ARG A 32 -8.10 2.05 6.58
C ARG A 32 -7.77 1.02 7.66
N LEU A 33 -6.70 0.25 7.48
CA LEU A 33 -6.29 -0.77 8.44
C LEU A 33 -5.89 -0.16 9.79
N ARG A 34 -5.19 0.98 9.76
CA ARG A 34 -4.87 1.72 10.99
C ARG A 34 -6.11 2.29 11.67
N ALA A 35 -7.09 2.77 10.90
CA ALA A 35 -8.36 3.24 11.45
C ALA A 35 -9.13 2.10 12.11
N VAL A 36 -9.22 0.92 11.50
CA VAL A 36 -9.84 -0.27 12.10
C VAL A 36 -9.15 -0.67 13.40
N ARG A 37 -7.81 -0.71 13.42
CA ARG A 37 -7.07 -1.01 14.65
C ARG A 37 -7.34 0.01 15.77
N ALA A 38 -7.41 1.29 15.42
CA ALA A 38 -7.70 2.35 16.38
C ALA A 38 -9.14 2.25 16.93
N ASP A 39 -10.11 2.01 16.06
CA ASP A 39 -11.52 1.85 16.43
C ASP A 39 -11.74 0.66 17.35
N ILE A 40 -11.16 -0.51 17.03
CA ILE A 40 -11.24 -1.69 17.87
C ILE A 40 -10.49 -1.49 19.19
N ALA A 41 -9.34 -0.81 19.19
CA ALA A 41 -8.61 -0.52 20.42
C ALA A 41 -9.36 0.44 21.35
N GLU A 42 -10.16 1.36 20.80
CA GLU A 42 -10.91 2.36 21.56
C GLU A 42 -12.29 1.84 22.03
N PHE A 43 -12.98 1.08 21.17
CA PHE A 43 -14.39 0.71 21.38
C PHE A 43 -14.64 -0.81 21.34
N GLY A 44 -13.70 -1.61 20.86
CA GLY A 44 -13.86 -3.03 20.62
C GLY A 44 -13.21 -3.94 21.66
N SER A 45 -13.19 -5.24 21.36
CA SER A 45 -12.54 -6.24 22.19
C SER A 45 -11.11 -6.49 21.71
N ALA A 46 -10.18 -6.74 22.64
CA ALA A 46 -8.84 -7.21 22.29
C ALA A 46 -8.85 -8.59 21.61
N GLU A 47 -9.93 -9.36 21.78
CA GLU A 47 -10.15 -10.67 21.16
C GLU A 47 -10.89 -10.57 19.81
N ASP A 48 -11.16 -9.35 19.32
CA ASP A 48 -11.83 -9.15 18.05
C ASP A 48 -10.99 -9.74 16.89
N PRO A 49 -11.53 -10.69 16.10
CA PRO A 49 -10.80 -11.29 14.99
C PRO A 49 -10.37 -10.27 13.93
N ASP A 50 -11.10 -9.16 13.78
CA ASP A 50 -10.75 -8.11 12.83
C ASP A 50 -9.50 -7.34 13.26
N LEU A 51 -9.17 -7.32 14.56
CA LEU A 51 -7.91 -6.73 15.05
C LEU A 51 -6.70 -7.55 14.59
N ALA A 52 -6.75 -8.88 14.76
CA ALA A 52 -5.69 -9.79 14.33
C ALA A 52 -5.51 -9.73 12.81
N ARG A 53 -6.63 -9.73 12.07
CA ARG A 53 -6.63 -9.59 10.61
C ARG A 53 -6.04 -8.26 10.16
N ALA A 54 -6.45 -7.14 10.78
CA ALA A 54 -5.93 -5.82 10.43
C ALA A 54 -4.43 -5.69 10.72
N HIS A 55 -3.94 -6.37 11.77
CA HIS A 55 -2.51 -6.48 12.06
C HIS A 55 -1.74 -7.21 10.96
N GLU A 56 -2.22 -8.38 10.55
CA GLU A 56 -1.60 -9.19 9.50
C GLU A 56 -1.58 -8.45 8.15
N GLU A 57 -2.73 -7.93 7.71
CA GLU A 57 -2.83 -7.21 6.44
C GLU A 57 -1.94 -5.97 6.41
N LEU A 58 -1.84 -5.24 7.54
CA LEU A 58 -0.97 -4.07 7.64
C LEU A 58 0.51 -4.47 7.58
N TYR A 59 0.89 -5.55 8.26
CA TYR A 59 2.26 -6.08 8.22
C TYR A 59 2.66 -6.49 6.81
N LEU A 60 1.80 -7.21 6.10
CA LEU A 60 2.05 -7.62 4.71
C LEU A 60 2.20 -6.40 3.79
N LEU A 61 1.33 -5.40 3.96
CA LEU A 61 1.37 -4.18 3.15
C LEU A 61 2.63 -3.34 3.40
N GLU A 62 3.06 -3.20 4.66
CA GLU A 62 4.28 -2.47 5.03
C GLU A 62 5.54 -3.24 4.58
N THR A 63 5.54 -4.57 4.70
CA THR A 63 6.63 -5.43 4.19
C THR A 63 6.75 -5.31 2.67
N ALA A 64 5.63 -5.38 1.94
CA ALA A 64 5.61 -5.25 0.50
C ALA A 64 6.03 -3.85 0.03
N GLU A 65 5.75 -2.78 0.79
CA GLU A 65 6.26 -1.45 0.49
C GLU A 65 7.76 -1.35 0.74
N ALA A 66 8.26 -1.89 1.86
CA ALA A 66 9.69 -1.87 2.19
C ALA A 66 10.55 -2.69 1.21
N ALA A 67 9.97 -3.70 0.58
CA ALA A 67 10.62 -4.51 -0.45
C ALA A 67 10.63 -3.85 -1.85
N ARG A 68 10.01 -2.67 -2.04
CA ARG A 68 10.06 -1.97 -3.33
C ARG A 68 11.46 -1.39 -3.57
N PRO A 69 12.01 -1.53 -4.79
CA PRO A 69 13.32 -0.98 -5.16
C PRO A 69 13.33 0.55 -5.22
#